data_AF-A0A927NZT2-F1
#
_entry.id   AF-A0A927NZT2-F1
#
_cell.length_a   1.000
_cell.length_b   1.000
_cell.length_c   1.000
_cell.angle_alpha   90.00
_cell.angle_beta   90.00
_cell.angle_gamma   90.00
#
_symmetry.space_group_name_H-M   'P 1'
#
loop_
_entity.id
_entity.type
_entity.pdbx_description
1 polymer ?
#
loop_
_entity_poly.entity_id
_entity_poly.type
_entity_poly.pdbx_seq_one_letter_code
_entity_poly.pdbx_strand_id
1 'polypeptide(L)'
;MGTTLHTLHIFNGNKEELAGLLRETDTIRTHNAPWLSILPSRGEKDLGARRLASIARKQVHPCILFSYRDDAFFLLQLYLNGKQAGSINSLGGTSKLAAFEAVMDGGDVRDWKRISKCTDLDEALCLAEELLGTALYDLPEEEFRPVPRSRIALEDIQAREKTIRSRPNRFHLNPLPRQDWPRDVEARLRTLEFLQQNGNYHLRSTILHGLESGTDWTGAQSEITIACSYLSRNGLSTLRHSILCLNIAENRLTDIQPEIKCGPVLCLDGEYPVAACFRGNIGYDSIACLNLDGSIRWRFAPELPPDGRIDICAARKTGELLVFTFMCGENTTLWRISTRNGSVLTRCELPGWEDLRELCLWKDQSYIFYSVKRRAFFVLNEDLLVTREISAGEDRQRYDYYTHYAGTRVLKQDISTGDLLSFDLDSGARQRIHTELPGHFFEVFPDGCIASTNGTGHMLMLHSFDGELLARLHLKGSVAKFIHQEGETLLVEIQLDAPADAAPEELIRVWRIKPGK
;
A
#
# COMPACT_ATOMS: atom_id res chain seq x y z
N MET A 1 -14.86 1.32 -20.72
CA MET A 1 -15.90 1.87 -19.83
C MET A 1 -16.24 0.77 -18.83
N GLY A 2 -16.11 1.02 -17.53
CA GLY A 2 -16.44 0.02 -16.51
C GLY A 2 -17.95 -0.09 -16.30
N THR A 3 -18.40 -1.28 -15.89
CA THR A 3 -19.82 -1.53 -15.56
C THR A 3 -20.05 -1.40 -14.06
N THR A 4 -20.96 -0.50 -13.65
CA THR A 4 -21.49 -0.48 -12.28
C THR A 4 -22.92 -1.01 -12.28
N LEU A 5 -23.25 -1.90 -11.34
CA LEU A 5 -24.54 -2.58 -11.23
C LEU A 5 -24.93 -2.74 -9.75
N HIS A 6 -26.23 -2.68 -9.45
CA HIS A 6 -26.80 -3.07 -8.16
C HIS A 6 -28.01 -3.96 -8.37
N THR A 7 -28.07 -5.09 -7.67
CA THR A 7 -29.20 -6.05 -7.75
C THR A 7 -29.61 -6.49 -6.35
N LEU A 8 -30.91 -6.78 -6.17
CA LEU A 8 -31.45 -7.26 -4.90
C LEU A 8 -32.06 -8.64 -5.07
N HIS A 9 -31.53 -9.62 -4.36
CA HIS A 9 -31.99 -11.01 -4.38
C HIS A 9 -32.70 -11.33 -3.07
N ILE A 10 -33.92 -11.83 -3.14
CA ILE A 10 -34.79 -12.10 -1.99
C ILE A 10 -35.06 -13.60 -1.91
N PHE A 11 -34.62 -14.24 -0.83
CA PHE A 11 -34.67 -15.68 -0.65
C PHE A 11 -36.09 -16.16 -0.31
N ASN A 12 -36.66 -17.01 -1.15
CA ASN A 12 -38.09 -17.39 -1.14
C ASN A 12 -39.05 -16.18 -1.25
N GLY A 13 -38.63 -15.10 -1.92
CA GLY A 13 -39.44 -13.89 -2.09
C GLY A 13 -40.59 -14.05 -3.08
N ASN A 14 -41.76 -13.48 -2.77
CA ASN A 14 -42.91 -13.42 -3.67
C ASN A 14 -43.00 -12.07 -4.39
N LYS A 15 -43.26 -12.09 -5.71
CA LYS A 15 -43.44 -10.87 -6.53
C LYS A 15 -44.65 -10.04 -6.09
N GLU A 16 -45.71 -10.69 -5.64
CA GLU A 16 -46.98 -10.03 -5.27
C GLU A 16 -46.82 -9.17 -4.01
N GLU A 17 -46.09 -9.66 -3.01
CA GLU A 17 -45.76 -8.94 -1.76
C GLU A 17 -44.92 -7.67 -2.02
N LEU A 18 -44.19 -7.66 -3.15
CA LEU A 18 -43.30 -6.57 -3.54
C LEU A 18 -43.99 -5.54 -4.44
N ALA A 19 -45.21 -5.78 -4.93
CA ALA A 19 -45.85 -4.96 -5.97
C ALA A 19 -45.93 -3.46 -5.63
N GLY A 20 -46.13 -3.10 -4.35
CA GLY A 20 -46.13 -1.70 -3.88
C GLY A 20 -44.75 -1.06 -3.65
N LEU A 21 -43.66 -1.79 -3.91
CA LEU A 21 -42.27 -1.35 -3.74
C LEU A 21 -41.46 -1.37 -5.04
N LEU A 22 -41.92 -2.13 -6.04
CA LEU A 22 -41.32 -2.23 -7.37
C LEU A 22 -41.72 -1.04 -8.25
N ARG A 23 -40.91 -0.78 -9.28
CA ARG A 23 -41.21 0.15 -10.37
C ARG A 23 -41.58 -0.62 -11.63
N GLU A 24 -42.36 0.00 -12.51
CA GLU A 24 -42.70 -0.57 -13.84
C GLU A 24 -41.46 -0.82 -14.71
N THR A 25 -40.37 -0.07 -14.48
CA THR A 25 -39.08 -0.24 -15.16
C THR A 25 -38.14 -1.25 -14.50
N ASP A 26 -38.55 -1.93 -13.42
CA ASP A 26 -37.72 -2.96 -12.76
C ASP A 26 -37.81 -4.28 -13.51
N THR A 27 -36.65 -4.87 -13.81
CA THR A 27 -36.58 -6.23 -14.32
C THR A 27 -36.62 -7.21 -13.15
N ILE A 28 -37.65 -8.06 -13.12
CA ILE A 28 -37.89 -9.03 -12.05
C ILE A 28 -37.64 -10.44 -12.58
N ARG A 29 -36.69 -11.15 -11.97
CA ARG A 29 -36.32 -12.53 -12.36
C ARG A 29 -36.75 -13.50 -11.26
N THR A 30 -37.62 -14.44 -11.60
CA THR A 30 -38.15 -15.49 -10.70
C THR A 30 -37.61 -16.89 -11.01
N HIS A 31 -36.77 -17.01 -12.04
CA HIS A 31 -36.19 -18.29 -12.47
C HIS A 31 -34.96 -18.71 -11.65
N ASN A 32 -34.39 -17.81 -10.83
CA ASN A 32 -33.26 -18.06 -9.92
C ASN A 32 -33.67 -18.83 -8.64
N ALA A 33 -34.69 -19.69 -8.68
CA ALA A 33 -35.25 -20.35 -7.49
C ALA A 33 -34.16 -20.98 -6.61
N PRO A 34 -34.08 -20.67 -5.29
CA PRO A 34 -35.11 -20.05 -4.44
C PRO A 34 -35.18 -18.50 -4.47
N TRP A 35 -34.39 -17.81 -5.29
CA TRP A 35 -34.29 -16.36 -5.30
C TRP A 35 -35.25 -15.66 -6.27
N LEU A 36 -35.86 -14.58 -5.78
CA LEU A 36 -36.44 -13.53 -6.62
C LEU A 36 -35.44 -12.38 -6.72
N SER A 37 -35.01 -12.03 -7.94
CA SER A 37 -34.03 -10.97 -8.20
C SER A 37 -34.71 -9.71 -8.77
N ILE A 38 -34.34 -8.54 -8.25
CA ILE A 38 -34.80 -7.22 -8.69
C ILE A 38 -33.59 -6.47 -9.28
N LEU A 39 -33.70 -6.12 -10.57
CA LEU A 39 -32.69 -5.38 -11.32
C LEU A 39 -33.27 -4.00 -11.70
N PRO A 40 -32.68 -2.88 -11.24
CA PRO A 40 -33.14 -1.54 -11.54
C PRO A 40 -32.77 -1.12 -12.98
N SER A 41 -33.54 -0.22 -13.58
CA SER A 41 -33.22 0.33 -14.89
C SER A 41 -31.95 1.22 -14.85
N ARG A 42 -31.13 1.15 -15.90
CA ARG A 42 -29.82 1.87 -16.00
C ARG A 42 -29.91 3.41 -15.82
N GLY A 43 -31.11 4.00 -15.94
CA GLY A 43 -31.33 5.45 -15.80
C GLY A 43 -31.46 5.96 -14.36
N GLU A 44 -31.42 5.10 -13.34
CA GLU A 44 -31.60 5.55 -11.94
C GLU A 44 -30.39 6.30 -11.36
N LYS A 45 -30.67 7.36 -10.58
CA LYS A 45 -29.66 8.01 -9.74
C LYS A 45 -29.12 7.02 -8.70
N ASP A 46 -27.79 6.99 -8.55
CA ASP A 46 -27.04 5.97 -7.79
C ASP A 46 -27.36 4.53 -8.23
N LEU A 47 -27.79 4.33 -9.50
CA LEU A 47 -28.13 3.04 -10.12
C LEU A 47 -29.05 2.17 -9.25
N GLY A 48 -29.99 2.82 -8.55
CA GLY A 48 -30.98 2.17 -7.68
C GLY A 48 -30.48 1.71 -6.31
N ALA A 49 -29.18 1.78 -6.00
CA ALA A 49 -28.58 1.19 -4.79
C ALA A 49 -29.32 1.54 -3.48
N ARG A 50 -29.61 2.84 -3.27
CA ARG A 50 -30.33 3.31 -2.07
C ARG A 50 -31.78 2.83 -2.00
N ARG A 51 -32.44 2.69 -3.16
CA ARG A 51 -33.81 2.19 -3.27
C ARG A 51 -33.86 0.70 -2.95
N LEU A 52 -33.00 -0.11 -3.58
CA LEU A 52 -32.87 -1.53 -3.28
C LEU A 52 -32.56 -1.78 -1.80
N ALA A 53 -31.62 -1.03 -1.22
CA ALA A 53 -31.34 -1.10 0.22
C ALA A 53 -32.54 -0.68 1.10
N SER A 54 -33.47 0.14 0.61
CA SER A 54 -34.72 0.48 1.30
C SER A 54 -35.76 -0.65 1.19
N ILE A 55 -35.84 -1.32 0.04
CA ILE A 55 -36.69 -2.52 -0.16
C ILE A 55 -36.20 -3.65 0.74
N ALA A 56 -34.89 -3.94 0.75
CA ALA A 56 -34.28 -4.96 1.62
C ALA A 56 -34.57 -4.72 3.11
N ARG A 57 -34.57 -3.46 3.56
CA ARG A 57 -34.91 -3.10 4.95
C ARG A 57 -36.38 -3.33 5.34
N LYS A 58 -37.27 -3.59 4.38
CA LYS A 58 -38.69 -3.91 4.62
C LYS A 58 -38.99 -5.41 4.54
N GLN A 59 -38.05 -6.25 4.12
CA GLN A 59 -38.28 -7.69 3.95
C GLN A 59 -38.11 -8.46 5.27
N VAL A 60 -39.01 -9.40 5.49
CA VAL A 60 -38.85 -10.44 6.52
C VAL A 60 -37.86 -11.51 6.02
N HIS A 61 -38.01 -11.91 4.76
CA HIS A 61 -37.14 -12.86 4.09
C HIS A 61 -35.66 -12.41 4.03
N PRO A 62 -34.70 -13.34 4.09
CA PRO A 62 -33.29 -13.04 3.84
C PRO A 62 -33.10 -12.37 2.48
N CYS A 63 -32.31 -11.30 2.44
CA CYS A 63 -32.03 -10.57 1.21
C CYS A 63 -30.54 -10.34 1.02
N ILE A 64 -30.06 -10.44 -0.21
CA ILE A 64 -28.71 -10.05 -0.61
C ILE A 64 -28.82 -8.84 -1.53
N LEU A 65 -28.31 -7.70 -1.06
CA LEU A 65 -28.01 -6.57 -1.94
C LEU A 65 -26.60 -6.78 -2.50
N PHE A 66 -26.52 -7.06 -3.79
CA PHE A 66 -25.28 -7.13 -4.54
C PHE A 66 -24.97 -5.76 -5.16
N SER A 67 -23.68 -5.43 -5.20
CA SER A 67 -23.16 -4.18 -5.75
C SER A 67 -21.85 -4.49 -6.46
N TYR A 68 -21.79 -4.22 -7.75
CA TYR A 68 -20.61 -4.41 -8.59
C TYR A 68 -20.19 -3.05 -9.16
N ARG A 69 -18.89 -2.80 -9.26
CA ARG A 69 -18.34 -1.48 -9.60
C ARG A 69 -17.14 -1.56 -10.52
N ASP A 70 -17.35 -1.05 -11.73
CA ASP A 70 -16.35 -0.70 -12.74
C ASP A 70 -15.30 -1.81 -12.96
N ASP A 71 -15.76 -3.07 -12.92
CA ASP A 71 -14.96 -4.30 -13.12
C ASP A 71 -13.76 -4.46 -12.15
N ALA A 72 -13.79 -3.74 -11.02
CA ALA A 72 -12.74 -3.74 -10.00
C ALA A 72 -13.19 -4.29 -8.65
N PHE A 73 -14.49 -4.26 -8.33
CA PHE A 73 -14.97 -4.58 -6.98
C PHE A 73 -16.43 -5.04 -6.94
N PHE A 74 -16.72 -6.04 -6.10
CA PHE A 74 -18.09 -6.32 -5.65
C PHE A 74 -18.25 -6.36 -4.13
N LEU A 75 -19.49 -6.10 -3.69
CA LEU A 75 -19.95 -6.20 -2.31
C LEU A 75 -21.32 -6.90 -2.25
N LEU A 76 -21.38 -7.95 -1.43
CA LEU A 76 -22.60 -8.62 -0.99
C LEU A 76 -22.97 -8.09 0.40
N GLN A 77 -24.18 -7.58 0.57
CA GLN A 77 -24.73 -7.18 1.87
C GLN A 77 -25.94 -8.04 2.21
N LEU A 78 -25.82 -8.87 3.24
CA LEU A 78 -26.92 -9.70 3.73
C LEU A 78 -27.81 -8.90 4.67
N TYR A 79 -29.11 -8.94 4.45
CA TYR A 79 -30.15 -8.43 5.34
C TYR A 79 -30.99 -9.61 5.85
N LEU A 80 -31.26 -9.62 7.16
CA LEU A 80 -32.17 -10.55 7.83
C LEU A 80 -33.20 -9.73 8.61
N ASN A 81 -34.50 -9.98 8.44
CA ASN A 81 -35.58 -9.22 9.07
C ASN A 81 -35.37 -7.69 8.96
N GLY A 82 -35.08 -7.22 7.75
CA GLY A 82 -34.85 -5.81 7.44
C GLY A 82 -33.55 -5.18 7.98
N LYS A 83 -32.68 -5.93 8.67
CA LYS A 83 -31.43 -5.42 9.26
C LYS A 83 -30.22 -6.00 8.54
N GLN A 84 -29.22 -5.17 8.24
CA GLN A 84 -27.95 -5.64 7.67
C GLN A 84 -27.26 -6.55 8.70
N ALA A 85 -27.18 -7.84 8.38
CA ALA A 85 -26.71 -8.89 9.25
C ALA A 85 -25.22 -9.22 9.04
N GLY A 86 -24.73 -9.10 7.80
CA GLY A 86 -23.33 -9.33 7.43
C GLY A 86 -22.98 -8.75 6.07
N SER A 87 -21.71 -8.88 5.67
CA SER A 87 -21.25 -8.51 4.33
C SER A 87 -19.99 -9.27 3.91
N ILE A 88 -19.81 -9.42 2.60
CA ILE A 88 -18.64 -10.06 1.97
C ILE A 88 -18.26 -9.22 0.74
N ASN A 89 -16.98 -9.00 0.47
CA ASN A 89 -16.52 -8.29 -0.73
C ASN A 89 -15.50 -9.11 -1.53
N SER A 90 -15.23 -8.70 -2.76
CA SER A 90 -14.27 -9.36 -3.68
C SER A 90 -12.84 -9.42 -3.16
N LEU A 91 -12.46 -8.54 -2.24
CA LEU A 91 -11.16 -8.56 -1.55
C LEU A 91 -11.13 -9.58 -0.38
N GLY A 92 -12.19 -10.39 -0.20
CA GLY A 92 -12.31 -11.36 0.88
C GLY A 92 -12.56 -10.75 2.27
N GLY A 93 -12.84 -9.45 2.35
CA GLY A 93 -13.27 -8.77 3.55
C GLY A 93 -14.66 -9.21 3.97
N THR A 94 -14.78 -9.84 5.14
CA THR A 94 -16.06 -10.35 5.67
C THR A 94 -16.46 -9.70 6.99
N SER A 95 -17.76 -9.46 7.18
CA SER A 95 -18.36 -9.02 8.43
C SER A 95 -19.49 -9.97 8.83
N LYS A 96 -19.44 -10.48 10.06
CA LYS A 96 -20.43 -11.42 10.64
C LYS A 96 -20.74 -12.61 9.72
N LEU A 97 -19.69 -13.25 9.20
CA LEU A 97 -19.77 -14.28 8.15
C LEU A 97 -20.81 -15.39 8.44
N ALA A 98 -20.91 -15.87 9.67
CA ALA A 98 -21.88 -16.90 10.07
C ALA A 98 -23.35 -16.54 9.75
N ALA A 99 -23.70 -15.26 9.62
CA ALA A 99 -25.05 -14.86 9.22
C ALA A 99 -25.46 -15.40 7.83
N PHE A 100 -24.49 -15.67 6.93
CA PHE A 100 -24.75 -16.21 5.59
C PHE A 100 -25.23 -17.68 5.62
N GLU A 101 -25.12 -18.40 6.74
CA GLU A 101 -25.74 -19.72 6.92
C GLU A 101 -27.26 -19.68 6.66
N ALA A 102 -27.92 -18.55 6.92
CA ALA A 102 -29.35 -18.36 6.69
C ALA A 102 -29.81 -18.38 5.21
N VAL A 103 -28.86 -18.39 4.26
CA VAL A 103 -29.14 -18.41 2.80
C VAL A 103 -28.41 -19.53 2.05
N MET A 104 -27.59 -20.31 2.74
CA MET A 104 -26.93 -21.50 2.20
C MET A 104 -27.78 -22.75 2.46
N ASP A 105 -27.59 -23.78 1.64
CA ASP A 105 -28.19 -25.11 1.83
C ASP A 105 -27.06 -26.12 1.96
N GLY A 106 -26.79 -26.57 3.19
CA GLY A 106 -25.77 -27.58 3.51
C GLY A 106 -24.29 -27.19 3.34
N GLY A 107 -23.97 -26.00 2.82
CA GLY A 107 -22.59 -25.53 2.60
C GLY A 107 -21.86 -25.06 3.87
N ASP A 108 -20.52 -25.11 3.86
CA ASP A 108 -19.69 -24.57 4.96
C ASP A 108 -19.50 -23.06 4.77
N VAL A 109 -19.87 -22.25 5.77
CA VAL A 109 -19.80 -20.78 5.68
C VAL A 109 -18.36 -20.28 5.56
N ARG A 110 -17.37 -21.14 5.86
CA ARG A 110 -15.94 -20.86 5.67
C ARG A 110 -15.52 -20.90 4.20
N ASP A 111 -16.29 -21.53 3.30
CA ASP A 111 -15.99 -21.56 1.86
C ASP A 111 -15.98 -20.14 1.26
N TRP A 112 -16.81 -19.22 1.77
CA TRP A 112 -16.76 -17.78 1.44
C TRP A 112 -15.41 -17.10 1.67
N LYS A 113 -14.57 -17.60 2.59
CA LYS A 113 -13.22 -17.05 2.82
C LYS A 113 -12.29 -17.27 1.62
N ARG A 114 -12.64 -18.18 0.71
CA ARG A 114 -11.89 -18.48 -0.52
C ARG A 114 -11.99 -17.37 -1.57
N ILE A 115 -12.91 -16.40 -1.44
CA ILE A 115 -12.88 -15.20 -2.28
C ILE A 115 -11.52 -14.48 -2.19
N SER A 116 -10.88 -14.47 -1.00
CA SER A 116 -9.51 -13.95 -0.82
C SER A 116 -8.39 -14.76 -1.53
N LYS A 117 -8.76 -15.78 -2.31
CA LYS A 117 -7.89 -16.77 -2.96
C LYS A 117 -8.24 -16.93 -4.44
N CYS A 118 -9.23 -16.18 -4.93
CA CYS A 118 -9.51 -16.05 -6.35
C CYS A 118 -8.41 -15.25 -7.04
N THR A 119 -8.16 -15.52 -8.32
CA THR A 119 -7.15 -14.79 -9.12
C THR A 119 -7.64 -13.46 -9.66
N ASP A 120 -8.95 -13.31 -9.79
CA ASP A 120 -9.61 -12.21 -10.46
C ASP A 120 -11.07 -12.05 -9.96
N LEU A 121 -11.74 -11.01 -10.45
CA LEU A 121 -13.11 -10.67 -10.05
C LEU A 121 -14.15 -11.66 -10.60
N ASP A 122 -13.89 -12.26 -11.76
CA ASP A 122 -14.81 -13.18 -12.44
C ASP A 122 -14.85 -14.54 -11.72
N GLU A 123 -13.71 -15.07 -11.30
CA GLU A 123 -13.63 -16.27 -10.47
C GLU A 123 -14.24 -16.02 -9.08
N ALA A 124 -13.99 -14.85 -8.47
CA ALA A 124 -14.61 -14.46 -7.21
C ALA A 124 -16.13 -14.34 -7.32
N LEU A 125 -16.63 -13.85 -8.46
CA LEU A 125 -18.06 -13.77 -8.78
C LEU A 125 -18.64 -15.17 -9.00
N CYS A 126 -17.99 -16.01 -9.79
CA CYS A 126 -18.41 -17.39 -10.03
C CYS A 126 -18.52 -18.17 -8.72
N LEU A 127 -17.53 -18.08 -7.83
CA LEU A 127 -17.60 -18.67 -6.48
C LEU A 127 -18.81 -18.13 -5.68
N ALA A 128 -19.05 -16.82 -5.70
CA ALA A 128 -20.18 -16.21 -4.99
C ALA A 128 -21.54 -16.66 -5.55
N GLU A 129 -21.66 -16.78 -6.88
CA GLU A 129 -22.87 -17.24 -7.56
C GLU A 129 -23.12 -18.74 -7.33
N GLU A 130 -22.07 -19.58 -7.34
CA GLU A 130 -22.16 -21.01 -7.00
C GLU A 130 -22.62 -21.24 -5.55
N LEU A 131 -22.02 -20.52 -4.58
CA LEU A 131 -22.34 -20.65 -3.15
C LEU A 131 -23.78 -20.20 -2.83
N LEU A 132 -24.34 -19.29 -3.61
CA LEU A 132 -25.72 -18.83 -3.47
C LEU A 132 -26.72 -19.57 -4.37
N GLY A 133 -26.28 -20.15 -5.49
CA GLY A 133 -27.16 -20.69 -6.51
C GLY A 133 -28.03 -19.62 -7.18
N THR A 134 -27.42 -18.50 -7.57
CA THR A 134 -28.10 -17.42 -8.31
C THR A 134 -27.10 -16.64 -9.14
N ALA A 135 -27.50 -16.27 -10.35
CA ALA A 135 -26.82 -15.20 -11.06
C ALA A 135 -26.98 -13.88 -10.28
N LEU A 136 -25.85 -13.19 -10.03
CA LEU A 136 -25.76 -11.93 -9.30
C LEU A 136 -25.54 -10.75 -10.26
N TYR A 137 -24.74 -10.97 -11.31
CA TYR A 137 -24.20 -9.91 -12.19
C TYR A 137 -24.96 -9.72 -13.51
N ASP A 138 -25.94 -10.58 -13.84
CA ASP A 138 -26.70 -10.45 -15.09
C ASP A 138 -27.37 -9.06 -15.20
N LEU A 139 -27.26 -8.45 -16.37
CA LEU A 139 -27.80 -7.13 -16.68
C LEU A 139 -29.31 -7.18 -17.00
N PRO A 140 -30.05 -6.05 -16.87
CA PRO A 140 -31.50 -6.02 -17.14
C PRO A 140 -31.87 -6.48 -18.55
N GLU A 141 -30.99 -6.24 -19.53
CA GLU A 141 -31.22 -6.53 -20.95
C GLU A 141 -30.77 -7.94 -21.38
N GLU A 142 -30.07 -8.67 -20.51
CA GLU A 142 -29.54 -10.01 -20.81
C GLU A 142 -30.58 -11.10 -20.57
N GLU A 143 -30.43 -12.23 -21.26
CA GLU A 143 -31.20 -13.42 -20.96
C GLU A 143 -30.88 -13.96 -19.55
N PHE A 144 -31.77 -14.81 -19.05
CA PHE A 144 -31.61 -15.42 -17.74
C PHE A 144 -30.54 -16.52 -17.75
N ARG A 145 -29.46 -16.36 -16.98
CA ARG A 145 -28.45 -17.40 -16.79
C ARG A 145 -28.76 -18.25 -15.53
N PRO A 146 -29.10 -19.54 -15.67
CA PRO A 146 -29.24 -20.42 -14.51
C PRO A 146 -27.85 -20.70 -13.90
N VAL A 147 -27.67 -20.42 -12.62
CA VAL A 147 -26.47 -20.82 -11.86
C VAL A 147 -26.84 -21.95 -10.88
N PRO A 148 -26.39 -23.19 -11.10
CA PRO A 148 -26.62 -24.28 -10.17
C PRO A 148 -25.79 -24.07 -8.89
N ARG A 149 -26.31 -24.54 -7.75
CA ARG A 149 -25.47 -24.73 -6.56
C ARG A 149 -24.46 -25.83 -6.87
N SER A 150 -23.19 -25.46 -6.78
CA SER A 150 -22.06 -26.19 -7.35
C SER A 150 -20.87 -26.09 -6.40
N ARG A 151 -19.82 -26.87 -6.68
CA ARG A 151 -18.52 -26.75 -6.03
C ARG A 151 -17.38 -26.65 -7.03
N ILE A 152 -17.64 -26.46 -8.33
CA ILE A 152 -16.61 -26.50 -9.38
C ILE A 152 -15.58 -25.39 -9.17
N ALA A 153 -16.01 -24.12 -9.10
CA ALA A 153 -15.09 -23.00 -8.86
C ALA A 153 -14.38 -23.15 -7.50
N LEU A 154 -15.09 -23.62 -6.48
CA LEU A 154 -14.51 -23.88 -5.16
C LEU A 154 -13.46 -25.00 -5.17
N GLU A 155 -13.68 -26.08 -5.92
CA GLU A 155 -12.77 -27.22 -6.06
C GLU A 155 -11.55 -26.84 -6.92
N ASP A 156 -11.73 -26.04 -7.96
CA ASP A 156 -10.65 -25.48 -8.77
C ASP A 156 -9.75 -24.55 -7.94
N ILE A 157 -10.33 -23.63 -7.14
CA ILE A 157 -9.58 -22.79 -6.19
C ILE A 157 -8.84 -23.65 -5.16
N GLN A 158 -9.47 -24.71 -4.64
CA GLN A 158 -8.83 -25.63 -3.69
C GLN A 158 -7.72 -26.47 -4.32
N ALA A 159 -7.87 -26.90 -5.56
CA ALA A 159 -6.88 -27.64 -6.33
C ALA A 159 -5.68 -26.75 -6.70
N ARG A 160 -5.93 -25.50 -7.12
CA ARG A 160 -4.89 -24.48 -7.32
C ARG A 160 -4.16 -24.21 -6.02
N GLU A 161 -4.86 -23.95 -4.92
CA GLU A 161 -4.23 -23.77 -3.60
C GLU A 161 -3.37 -24.96 -3.17
N LYS A 162 -3.85 -26.20 -3.37
CA LYS A 162 -3.09 -27.41 -3.05
C LYS A 162 -1.82 -27.51 -3.91
N THR A 163 -1.92 -27.19 -5.19
CA THR A 163 -0.80 -27.15 -6.14
C THR A 163 0.22 -26.08 -5.74
N ILE A 164 -0.24 -24.86 -5.45
CA ILE A 164 0.59 -23.76 -4.94
C ILE A 164 1.30 -24.19 -3.66
N ARG A 165 0.57 -24.66 -2.63
CA ARG A 165 1.13 -25.08 -1.33
C ARG A 165 2.18 -26.19 -1.44
N SER A 166 2.02 -27.11 -2.39
CA SER A 166 2.94 -28.23 -2.62
C SER A 166 4.10 -27.90 -3.58
N ARG A 167 4.02 -26.80 -4.35
CA ARG A 167 5.14 -26.33 -5.17
C ARG A 167 6.36 -26.06 -4.29
N PRO A 168 7.53 -26.65 -4.58
CA PRO A 168 8.75 -26.39 -3.81
C PRO A 168 9.18 -24.92 -3.95
N ASN A 169 9.75 -24.36 -2.89
CA ASN A 169 10.30 -23.01 -2.96
C ASN A 169 11.55 -23.00 -3.85
N ARG A 170 11.61 -22.06 -4.80
CA ARG A 170 12.82 -21.75 -5.59
C ARG A 170 13.82 -20.88 -4.83
N PHE A 171 13.51 -20.45 -3.61
CA PHE A 171 14.39 -19.68 -2.74
C PHE A 171 14.34 -20.18 -1.29
N HIS A 172 15.41 -19.95 -0.54
CA HIS A 172 15.50 -20.28 0.88
C HIS A 172 16.15 -19.14 1.68
N LEU A 173 15.78 -19.05 2.96
CA LEU A 173 16.40 -18.16 3.93
C LEU A 173 17.56 -18.90 4.62
N ASN A 174 18.78 -18.41 4.45
CA ASN A 174 19.94 -18.86 5.21
C ASN A 174 20.27 -17.82 6.29
N PRO A 175 20.34 -18.16 7.59
CA PRO A 175 20.75 -17.20 8.62
C PRO A 175 22.13 -16.62 8.31
N LEU A 176 22.28 -15.30 8.42
CA LEU A 176 23.56 -14.62 8.34
C LEU A 176 24.10 -14.43 9.77
N PRO A 177 25.31 -14.91 10.11
CA PRO A 177 25.86 -14.72 11.45
C PRO A 177 26.20 -13.25 11.71
N ARG A 178 26.12 -12.79 12.97
CA ARG A 178 26.26 -11.37 13.34
C ARG A 178 27.52 -10.70 12.80
N GLN A 179 28.63 -11.43 12.76
CA GLN A 179 29.93 -10.95 12.23
C GLN A 179 29.92 -10.59 10.74
N ASP A 180 28.95 -11.11 9.97
CA ASP A 180 28.77 -10.87 8.53
C ASP A 180 27.61 -9.88 8.27
N TRP A 181 27.00 -9.29 9.31
CA TRP A 181 25.88 -8.37 9.15
C TRP A 181 26.30 -7.07 8.44
N PRO A 182 25.45 -6.52 7.56
CA PRO A 182 25.67 -5.19 6.99
C PRO A 182 25.84 -4.10 8.06
N ARG A 183 26.74 -3.14 7.80
CA ARG A 183 27.09 -2.06 8.74
C ARG A 183 25.87 -1.23 9.18
N ASP A 184 24.88 -1.05 8.33
CA ASP A 184 23.64 -0.34 8.64
C ASP A 184 22.74 -1.13 9.60
N VAL A 185 22.69 -2.46 9.50
CA VAL A 185 21.97 -3.31 10.45
C VAL A 185 22.65 -3.30 11.82
N GLU A 186 23.99 -3.38 11.87
CA GLU A 186 24.71 -3.20 13.12
C GLU A 186 24.45 -1.83 13.75
N ALA A 187 24.40 -0.78 12.93
CA ALA A 187 24.10 0.57 13.38
C ALA A 187 22.68 0.68 13.96
N ARG A 188 21.67 0.04 13.33
CA ARG A 188 20.31 -0.07 13.89
C ARG A 188 20.31 -0.75 15.26
N LEU A 189 21.04 -1.86 15.39
CA LEU A 189 21.16 -2.60 16.65
C LEU A 189 21.74 -1.73 17.78
N ARG A 190 22.87 -1.04 17.53
CA ARG A 190 23.48 -0.11 18.51
C ARG A 190 22.55 1.05 18.88
N THR A 191 21.72 1.52 17.95
CA THR A 191 20.70 2.56 18.23
C THR A 191 19.62 2.04 19.19
N LEU A 192 19.18 0.79 19.04
CA LEU A 192 18.22 0.16 19.94
C LEU A 192 18.83 -0.09 21.34
N GLU A 193 20.06 -0.60 21.40
CA GLU A 193 20.83 -0.79 22.63
C GLU A 193 20.92 0.52 23.44
N PHE A 194 21.28 1.64 22.81
CA PHE A 194 21.34 2.95 23.46
C PHE A 194 19.97 3.39 24.01
N LEU A 195 18.89 3.23 23.26
CA LEU A 195 17.57 3.69 23.72
C LEU A 195 16.97 2.84 24.82
N GLN A 196 17.29 1.55 24.84
CA GLN A 196 17.00 0.63 25.94
C GLN A 196 17.70 1.08 27.23
N GLN A 197 18.99 1.41 27.15
CA GLN A 197 19.76 1.98 28.28
C GLN A 197 19.19 3.31 28.78
N ASN A 198 18.64 4.15 27.88
CA ASN A 198 18.08 5.45 28.22
C ASN A 198 16.56 5.44 28.53
N GLY A 199 15.95 4.27 28.72
CA GLY A 199 14.53 4.17 29.12
C GLY A 199 13.49 4.46 28.03
N ASN A 200 13.92 4.61 26.77
CA ASN A 200 13.09 5.03 25.64
C ASN A 200 12.44 3.85 24.88
N TYR A 201 12.02 2.81 25.62
CA TYR A 201 11.43 1.57 25.09
C TYR A 201 10.25 1.77 24.12
N HIS A 202 9.50 2.86 24.28
CA HIS A 202 8.33 3.21 23.47
C HIS A 202 8.68 3.63 22.02
N LEU A 203 9.96 3.78 21.69
CA LEU A 203 10.44 4.15 20.35
C LEU A 203 10.87 2.95 19.49
N ARG A 204 10.82 1.73 20.05
CA ARG A 204 11.21 0.51 19.34
C ARG A 204 10.54 0.41 17.98
N SER A 205 9.21 0.45 17.90
CA SER A 205 8.49 0.37 16.61
C SER A 205 8.90 1.46 15.61
N THR A 206 9.13 2.69 16.05
CA THR A 206 9.57 3.80 15.17
C THR A 206 10.96 3.58 14.58
N ILE A 207 11.85 2.82 15.22
CA ILE A 207 13.22 2.60 14.73
C ILE A 207 13.32 1.29 13.94
N LEU A 208 12.46 0.34 14.28
CA LEU A 208 12.30 -0.92 13.58
C LEU A 208 11.56 -0.73 12.24
N HIS A 209 10.57 0.19 12.15
CA HIS A 209 9.82 0.50 10.92
C HIS A 209 10.14 1.86 10.28
N GLY A 210 10.40 2.91 11.07
CA GLY A 210 10.34 4.32 10.63
C GLY A 210 11.50 4.83 9.78
N LEU A 211 12.18 3.92 9.06
CA LEU A 211 13.04 4.26 7.92
C LEU A 211 12.41 3.87 6.57
N GLU A 212 11.23 3.22 6.55
CA GLU A 212 10.43 3.04 5.33
C GLU A 212 9.70 4.33 4.89
N SER A 213 9.49 5.28 5.80
CA SER A 213 8.77 6.54 5.52
C SER A 213 9.66 7.72 5.09
N GLY A 214 10.94 7.46 4.84
CA GLY A 214 11.87 8.39 4.22
C GLY A 214 12.56 7.66 3.08
N THR A 215 12.56 8.25 1.88
CA THR A 215 13.25 7.75 0.68
C THR A 215 14.64 7.24 1.03
N ASP A 216 14.98 6.03 0.59
CA ASP A 216 16.19 5.33 1.02
C ASP A 216 17.45 6.09 0.53
N TRP A 217 18.15 6.76 1.46
CA TRP A 217 19.33 7.58 1.15
C TRP A 217 20.57 6.72 0.96
N THR A 218 20.58 5.83 -0.04
CA THR A 218 21.80 5.14 -0.49
C THR A 218 22.65 6.04 -1.41
N GLY A 219 22.90 7.26 -0.92
CA GLY A 219 23.87 8.19 -1.46
C GLY A 219 25.29 7.71 -1.15
N ALA A 220 25.76 6.69 -1.88
CA ALA A 220 27.05 6.06 -1.65
C ALA A 220 28.23 7.05 -1.61
N GLN A 221 28.67 7.44 -0.41
CA GLN A 221 30.08 7.61 -0.01
C GLN A 221 30.28 8.02 1.46
N SER A 222 29.26 8.48 2.18
CA SER A 222 29.38 8.60 3.64
C SER A 222 29.32 7.22 4.29
N GLU A 223 30.43 6.78 4.87
CA GLU A 223 30.32 6.12 6.18
C GLU A 223 29.53 7.11 7.06
N ILE A 224 28.50 6.72 7.86
CA ILE A 224 27.50 7.61 8.56
C ILE A 224 26.24 7.88 7.68
N THR A 225 24.97 7.88 8.16
CA THR A 225 24.35 7.75 9.51
C THR A 225 23.10 6.85 9.53
N ILE A 226 22.42 6.76 10.69
CA ILE A 226 20.96 6.53 10.80
C ILE A 226 20.31 7.72 11.49
N ALA A 227 19.22 8.24 10.90
CA ALA A 227 18.48 9.39 11.42
C ALA A 227 17.07 9.02 11.86
N CYS A 228 16.79 9.07 13.16
CA CYS A 228 15.47 8.76 13.71
C CYS A 228 14.93 9.98 14.46
N SER A 229 13.83 10.55 13.96
CA SER A 229 13.10 11.61 14.65
C SER A 229 12.06 11.05 15.61
N TYR A 230 12.02 11.52 16.85
CA TYR A 230 11.03 11.06 17.81
C TYR A 230 10.52 12.15 18.75
N LEU A 231 9.36 11.87 19.34
CA LEU A 231 8.72 12.66 20.38
C LEU A 231 8.98 12.02 21.74
N SER A 232 9.92 12.55 22.52
CA SER A 232 10.14 12.08 23.89
C SER A 232 9.13 12.72 24.85
N ARG A 233 8.61 11.90 25.78
CA ARG A 233 7.95 12.38 27.00
C ARG A 233 8.95 12.31 28.15
N ASN A 234 9.63 13.42 28.43
CA ASN A 234 10.18 13.60 29.77
C ASN A 234 9.01 13.72 30.77
N GLY A 235 9.18 13.23 32.00
CA GLY A 235 8.13 13.08 33.02
C GLY A 235 7.43 14.37 33.51
N LEU A 236 7.65 15.49 32.83
CA LEU A 236 7.07 16.82 33.05
C LEU A 236 6.37 17.30 31.77
N SER A 237 5.30 16.57 31.38
CA SER A 237 4.23 16.92 30.41
C SER A 237 4.59 17.54 29.04
N THR A 238 5.87 17.64 28.69
CA THR A 238 6.38 18.34 27.52
C THR A 238 6.93 17.36 26.50
N LEU A 239 6.39 17.44 25.29
CA LEU A 239 6.88 16.68 24.13
C LEU A 239 8.12 17.40 23.55
N ARG A 240 9.28 16.75 23.54
CA ARG A 240 10.47 17.24 22.84
C ARG A 240 10.65 16.49 21.53
N HIS A 241 11.08 17.20 20.48
CA HIS A 241 11.58 16.56 19.26
C HIS A 241 13.08 16.33 19.42
N SER A 242 13.52 15.10 19.15
CA SER A 242 14.94 14.71 19.08
C SER A 242 15.20 14.04 17.74
N ILE A 243 16.38 14.28 17.16
CA ILE A 243 16.89 13.59 15.98
C ILE A 243 18.15 12.83 16.41
N LEU A 244 18.08 11.51 16.44
CA LEU A 244 19.28 10.69 16.68
C LEU A 244 20.12 10.66 15.42
N CYS A 245 21.41 10.92 15.53
CA CYS A 245 22.38 10.82 14.45
C CYS A 245 23.49 9.84 14.87
N LEU A 246 23.46 8.62 14.32
CA LEU A 246 24.49 7.61 14.59
C LEU A 246 25.67 7.69 13.63
N ASN A 247 26.78 8.25 14.09
CA ASN A 247 28.05 8.20 13.37
C ASN A 247 28.60 6.75 13.36
N ILE A 248 28.52 6.08 12.20
CA ILE A 248 28.94 4.68 12.01
C ILE A 248 30.48 4.53 12.07
N ALA A 249 31.24 5.47 11.50
CA ALA A 249 32.70 5.38 11.41
C ALA A 249 33.39 5.66 12.75
N GLU A 250 32.94 6.69 13.48
CA GLU A 250 33.42 7.06 14.82
C GLU A 250 32.75 6.24 15.93
N ASN A 251 31.73 5.42 15.60
CA ASN A 251 30.86 4.73 16.55
C ASN A 251 30.22 5.66 17.60
N ARG A 252 29.77 6.85 17.16
CA ARG A 252 29.29 7.94 18.03
C ARG A 252 27.82 8.29 17.75
N LEU A 253 26.92 7.95 18.66
CA LEU A 253 25.53 8.42 18.63
C LEU A 253 25.44 9.84 19.19
N THR A 254 24.75 10.73 18.48
CA THR A 254 24.47 12.12 18.90
C THR A 254 22.96 12.34 18.94
N ASP A 255 22.42 12.77 20.10
CA ASP A 255 21.04 13.27 20.20
C ASP A 255 21.03 14.75 19.82
N ILE A 256 20.59 15.04 18.59
CA ILE A 256 20.42 16.39 18.09
C ILE A 256 19.06 16.90 18.58
N GLN A 257 19.08 17.85 19.51
CA GLN A 257 17.89 18.52 20.02
C GLN A 257 17.70 19.85 19.26
N PRO A 258 16.91 19.89 18.17
CA PRO A 258 16.65 21.13 17.46
C PRO A 258 15.98 22.16 18.38
N GLU A 259 16.52 23.38 18.42
CA GLU A 259 15.95 24.51 19.18
C GLU A 259 14.56 24.95 18.67
N ILE A 260 14.11 24.38 17.55
CA ILE A 260 12.99 24.84 16.74
C ILE A 260 11.96 23.72 16.52
N LYS A 261 10.67 24.08 16.64
CA LYS A 261 9.54 23.27 16.17
C LYS A 261 9.38 23.42 14.64
N CYS A 262 10.44 23.15 13.88
CA CYS A 262 10.43 23.28 12.43
C CYS A 262 9.92 22.02 11.72
N GLY A 263 9.75 22.16 10.41
CA GLY A 263 9.46 21.09 9.48
C GLY A 263 10.64 20.19 9.16
N PRO A 264 10.84 19.79 7.88
CA PRO A 264 11.82 18.79 7.53
C PRO A 264 13.23 19.31 7.86
N VAL A 265 14.01 18.45 8.53
CA VAL A 265 15.36 18.79 8.95
C VAL A 265 16.37 18.02 8.13
N LEU A 266 17.28 18.75 7.47
CA LEU A 266 18.47 18.21 6.85
C LEU A 266 19.64 18.31 7.84
N CYS A 267 20.30 17.20 8.20
CA CYS A 267 21.60 17.28 8.87
C CYS A 267 22.72 17.02 7.86
N LEU A 268 23.84 17.72 8.00
CA LEU A 268 25.03 17.54 7.17
C LEU A 268 26.23 17.10 8.00
N ASP A 269 27.07 16.24 7.42
CA ASP A 269 28.48 16.10 7.83
C ASP A 269 29.37 16.65 6.70
N GLY A 270 30.24 17.60 7.05
CA GLY A 270 30.94 18.43 6.07
C GLY A 270 29.97 19.10 5.07
N GLU A 271 30.12 18.74 3.78
CA GLU A 271 29.27 19.22 2.67
C GLU A 271 28.13 18.25 2.29
N TYR A 272 28.10 17.04 2.84
CA TYR A 272 27.21 15.96 2.40
C TYR A 272 25.95 15.85 3.25
N PRO A 273 24.78 15.56 2.65
CA PRO A 273 23.54 15.29 3.38
C PRO A 273 23.61 13.94 4.09
N VAL A 274 23.25 13.95 5.37
CA VAL A 274 23.42 12.83 6.30
C VAL A 274 22.10 12.41 6.94
N ALA A 275 21.13 13.31 7.10
CA ALA A 275 19.80 12.99 7.62
C ALA A 275 18.72 13.82 6.94
N ALA A 276 17.54 13.24 6.69
CA ALA A 276 16.31 13.96 6.40
C ALA A 276 15.21 13.49 7.35
N CYS A 277 14.81 14.35 8.30
CA CYS A 277 13.74 14.06 9.24
C CYS A 277 12.38 14.42 8.61
N PHE A 278 11.55 13.41 8.33
CA PHE A 278 10.17 13.59 7.89
C PHE A 278 9.19 13.38 9.04
N ARG A 279 8.21 14.26 9.17
CA ARG A 279 7.04 14.05 10.04
C ARG A 279 5.80 14.09 9.14
N GLY A 280 5.15 12.94 8.98
CA GLY A 280 4.30 12.65 7.82
C GLY A 280 3.02 13.48 7.68
N ASN A 281 2.51 13.54 6.44
CA ASN A 281 1.20 14.05 5.99
C ASN A 281 0.79 15.48 6.41
N ILE A 282 1.64 16.20 7.12
CA ILE A 282 1.44 17.60 7.49
C ILE A 282 2.63 18.35 6.90
N GLY A 283 2.47 18.95 5.72
CA GLY A 283 3.53 19.77 5.14
C GLY A 283 3.85 20.99 6.01
N TYR A 284 4.96 21.67 5.71
CA TYR A 284 5.58 22.69 6.58
C TYR A 284 5.70 24.06 5.91
N ASP A 285 6.09 25.08 6.68
CA ASP A 285 6.40 26.43 6.17
C ASP A 285 7.86 26.59 5.72
N SER A 286 8.75 25.72 6.22
CA SER A 286 10.19 25.88 6.10
C SER A 286 10.95 24.57 6.28
N ILE A 287 12.15 24.52 5.70
CA ILE A 287 13.15 23.47 5.85
C ILE A 287 14.36 24.06 6.55
N ALA A 288 14.89 23.35 7.55
CA ALA A 288 16.09 23.75 8.26
C ALA A 288 17.25 22.79 7.97
N CYS A 289 18.43 23.34 7.73
CA CYS A 289 19.67 22.59 7.74
C CYS A 289 20.37 22.78 9.08
N LEU A 290 20.72 21.69 9.75
CA LEU A 290 21.41 21.71 11.04
C LEU A 290 22.85 21.20 10.94
N ASN A 291 23.68 21.70 11.83
CA ASN A 291 24.94 21.09 12.24
C ASN A 291 24.67 19.91 13.20
N LEU A 292 25.69 19.07 13.44
CA LEU A 292 25.59 17.92 14.36
C LEU A 292 25.37 18.32 15.84
N ASP A 293 25.59 19.58 16.21
CA ASP A 293 25.27 20.13 17.53
C ASP A 293 23.82 20.64 17.67
N GLY A 294 23.02 20.58 16.58
CA GLY A 294 21.65 21.07 16.53
C GLY A 294 21.48 22.54 16.17
N SER A 295 22.58 23.29 16.01
CA SER A 295 22.54 24.68 15.54
C SER A 295 22.14 24.77 14.07
N ILE A 296 21.39 25.82 13.72
CA ILE A 296 20.91 26.04 12.34
C ILE A 296 22.06 26.58 11.47
N ARG A 297 22.40 25.85 10.41
CA ARG A 297 23.35 26.30 9.38
C ARG A 297 22.67 27.24 8.37
N TRP A 298 21.48 26.87 7.88
CA TRP A 298 20.64 27.70 7.03
C TRP A 298 19.16 27.28 7.12
N ARG A 299 18.25 28.14 6.67
CA ARG A 299 16.82 27.85 6.55
C ARG A 299 16.32 28.27 5.17
N PHE A 300 15.53 27.39 4.54
CA PHE A 300 14.74 27.72 3.37
C PHE A 300 13.28 27.89 3.80
N ALA A 301 12.71 29.07 3.53
CA ALA A 301 11.32 29.42 3.84
C ALA A 301 10.77 30.25 2.67
N PRO A 302 10.13 29.61 1.67
CA PRO A 302 9.55 30.32 0.54
C PRO A 302 8.27 31.06 0.96
N GLU A 303 7.87 32.06 0.19
CA GLU A 303 6.54 32.63 0.30
C GLU A 303 5.50 31.61 -0.18
N LEU A 304 4.53 31.29 0.66
CA LEU A 304 3.48 30.29 0.42
C LEU A 304 2.10 30.93 0.61
N PRO A 305 1.05 30.43 -0.07
CA PRO A 305 -0.32 30.79 0.25
C PRO A 305 -0.69 30.32 1.69
N PRO A 306 -1.78 30.83 2.31
CA PRO A 306 -2.09 30.58 3.72
C PRO A 306 -2.14 29.10 4.15
N ASP A 307 -2.73 28.25 3.31
CA ASP A 307 -2.78 26.79 3.52
C ASP A 307 -1.63 26.05 2.83
N GLY A 308 -0.80 26.78 2.08
CA GLY A 308 0.32 26.25 1.35
C GLY A 308 1.41 25.73 2.26
N ARG A 309 1.97 24.58 1.88
CA ARG A 309 3.05 23.92 2.61
C ARG A 309 4.15 23.50 1.64
N ILE A 310 5.32 23.16 2.17
CA ILE A 310 6.38 22.44 1.46
C ILE A 310 6.62 21.06 2.05
N ASP A 311 7.14 20.18 1.21
CA ASP A 311 7.68 18.88 1.55
C ASP A 311 8.98 18.60 0.76
N ILE A 312 9.78 17.65 1.24
CA ILE A 312 11.04 17.23 0.62
C ILE A 312 10.81 15.95 -0.19
N CYS A 313 11.46 15.85 -1.34
CA CYS A 313 11.58 14.58 -2.08
C CYS A 313 12.84 13.79 -1.68
N ALA A 314 13.99 14.39 -1.99
CA ALA A 314 15.29 13.75 -2.05
C ALA A 314 16.35 14.83 -2.22
N ALA A 315 17.61 14.51 -1.93
CA ALA A 315 18.74 15.22 -2.51
C ALA A 315 19.64 14.28 -3.28
N ARG A 316 20.28 14.84 -4.31
CA ARG A 316 21.30 14.18 -5.12
C ARG A 316 22.62 14.13 -4.35
N LYS A 317 23.45 13.13 -4.68
CA LYS A 317 24.85 13.00 -4.21
C LYS A 317 25.69 14.26 -4.48
N THR A 318 25.30 15.06 -5.49
CA THR A 318 25.90 16.36 -5.85
C THR A 318 25.67 17.48 -4.84
N GLY A 319 24.81 17.27 -3.82
CA GLY A 319 24.45 18.31 -2.84
C GLY A 319 23.29 19.18 -3.28
N GLU A 320 22.28 18.60 -3.92
CA GLU A 320 21.10 19.31 -4.46
C GLU A 320 19.80 18.69 -3.94
N LEU A 321 19.07 19.41 -3.09
CA LEU A 321 17.76 19.03 -2.52
C LEU A 321 16.63 19.44 -3.46
N LEU A 322 15.70 18.53 -3.76
CA LEU A 322 14.41 18.85 -4.40
C LEU A 322 13.32 19.03 -3.35
N VAL A 323 12.73 20.22 -3.34
CA VAL A 323 11.62 20.65 -2.49
C VAL A 323 10.43 20.96 -3.38
N PHE A 324 9.22 20.66 -2.93
CA PHE A 324 7.99 20.96 -3.66
C PHE A 324 6.92 21.50 -2.72
N THR A 325 5.94 22.22 -3.28
CA THR A 325 4.75 22.61 -2.53
C THR A 325 3.77 21.45 -2.37
N PHE A 326 3.33 21.22 -1.14
CA PHE A 326 2.28 20.27 -0.79
C PHE A 326 0.97 21.03 -0.50
N MET A 327 -0.13 20.60 -1.12
CA MET A 327 -1.49 21.18 -0.97
C MET A 327 -1.62 22.71 -1.26
N CYS A 328 -0.84 23.24 -2.21
CA CYS A 328 -0.89 24.66 -2.62
C CYS A 328 -1.91 24.97 -3.74
N GLY A 329 -3.21 24.89 -3.46
CA GLY A 329 -4.24 25.37 -4.40
C GLY A 329 -4.15 24.73 -5.80
N GLU A 330 -4.11 25.54 -6.87
CA GLU A 330 -4.11 25.08 -8.27
C GLU A 330 -2.71 24.75 -8.86
N ASN A 331 -1.63 25.19 -8.22
CA ASN A 331 -0.28 25.18 -8.80
C ASN A 331 0.74 24.55 -7.85
N THR A 332 1.57 23.62 -8.37
CA THR A 332 2.72 23.13 -7.62
C THR A 332 3.99 23.89 -8.01
N THR A 333 4.71 24.43 -7.03
CA THR A 333 6.07 24.97 -7.24
C THR A 333 7.11 23.93 -6.83
N LEU A 334 8.15 23.80 -7.64
CA LEU A 334 9.34 22.99 -7.38
C LEU A 334 10.55 23.90 -7.20
N TRP A 335 11.43 23.53 -6.26
CA TRP A 335 12.72 24.17 -6.04
C TRP A 335 13.83 23.13 -5.95
N ARG A 336 14.85 23.27 -6.79
CA ARG A 336 16.16 22.63 -6.59
C ARG A 336 17.01 23.59 -5.75
N ILE A 337 17.55 23.11 -4.62
CA ILE A 337 18.21 23.92 -3.60
C ILE A 337 19.57 23.31 -3.28
N SER A 338 20.61 24.13 -3.20
CA SER A 338 21.94 23.70 -2.76
C SER A 338 21.91 23.30 -1.27
N THR A 339 22.34 22.07 -0.95
CA THR A 339 22.44 21.62 0.45
C THR A 339 23.52 22.39 1.22
N ARG A 340 24.51 22.97 0.54
CA ARG A 340 25.65 23.66 1.18
C ARG A 340 25.22 24.94 1.91
N ASN A 341 24.27 25.69 1.35
CA ASN A 341 23.95 27.07 1.75
C ASN A 341 22.45 27.43 1.66
N GLY A 342 21.57 26.51 1.22
CA GLY A 342 20.14 26.78 1.08
C GLY A 342 19.76 27.67 -0.11
N SER A 343 20.69 27.99 -1.03
CA SER A 343 20.37 28.82 -2.19
C SER A 343 19.55 28.05 -3.24
N VAL A 344 18.49 28.66 -3.77
CA VAL A 344 17.72 28.13 -4.88
C VAL A 344 18.59 28.10 -6.14
N LEU A 345 18.76 26.91 -6.71
CA LEU A 345 19.47 26.65 -7.97
C LEU A 345 18.52 26.70 -9.16
N THR A 346 17.28 26.22 -8.99
CA THR A 346 16.24 26.22 -10.03
C THR A 346 14.87 26.31 -9.37
N ARG A 347 13.95 27.05 -9.98
CA ARG A 347 12.54 27.14 -9.57
C ARG A 347 11.65 26.89 -10.78
N CYS A 348 10.64 26.03 -10.64
CA CYS A 348 9.65 25.77 -11.67
C CYS A 348 8.24 25.86 -11.08
N GLU A 349 7.30 26.46 -11.81
CA GLU A 349 5.88 26.46 -11.47
C GLU A 349 5.14 25.54 -12.45
N LEU A 350 4.35 24.61 -11.91
CA LEU A 350 3.60 23.60 -12.64
C LEU A 350 2.09 23.86 -12.48
N PRO A 351 1.45 24.55 -13.45
CA PRO A 351 0.06 24.95 -13.31
C PRO A 351 -0.93 23.81 -13.55
N GLY A 352 -1.92 23.66 -12.66
CA GLY A 352 -2.85 22.53 -12.69
C GLY A 352 -2.19 21.19 -12.36
N TRP A 353 -1.17 21.19 -11.51
CA TRP A 353 -0.49 20.02 -10.95
C TRP A 353 -0.79 19.90 -9.46
N GLU A 354 -2.08 19.83 -9.15
CA GLU A 354 -2.61 19.64 -7.80
C GLU A 354 -2.44 18.18 -7.37
N ASP A 355 -2.39 17.96 -6.05
CA ASP A 355 -2.23 16.62 -5.44
C ASP A 355 -1.09 15.80 -6.09
N LEU A 356 0.09 16.40 -6.20
CA LEU A 356 1.30 15.60 -6.45
C LEU A 356 1.57 14.70 -5.25
N ARG A 357 1.77 13.43 -5.55
CA ARG A 357 2.16 12.37 -4.62
C ARG A 357 3.41 11.72 -5.17
N GLU A 358 4.23 11.22 -4.25
CA GLU A 358 5.42 10.41 -4.52
C GLU A 358 6.42 11.10 -5.44
N LEU A 359 7.56 11.48 -4.85
CA LEU A 359 8.63 12.11 -5.58
C LEU A 359 9.91 11.37 -5.26
N CYS A 360 10.60 10.87 -6.28
CA CYS A 360 11.88 10.17 -6.14
C CYS A 360 12.91 10.68 -7.16
N LEU A 361 14.17 10.32 -6.91
CA LEU A 361 15.22 10.34 -7.93
C LEU A 361 15.19 9.05 -8.76
N TRP A 362 15.44 9.19 -10.07
CA TRP A 362 15.62 8.09 -11.00
C TRP A 362 16.92 8.28 -11.79
N LYS A 363 17.71 7.19 -11.90
CA LYS A 363 19.02 7.18 -12.56
C LYS A 363 19.96 8.32 -12.10
N ASP A 364 19.86 8.77 -10.84
CA ASP A 364 20.56 9.93 -10.24
C ASP A 364 20.40 11.30 -10.98
N GLN A 365 19.58 11.37 -12.03
CA GLN A 365 19.52 12.51 -12.97
C GLN A 365 18.11 13.02 -13.26
N SER A 366 17.08 12.22 -13.02
CA SER A 366 15.69 12.59 -13.29
C SER A 366 14.85 12.51 -12.03
N TYR A 367 13.73 13.22 -12.02
CA TYR A 367 12.76 13.20 -10.94
C TYR A 367 11.45 12.62 -11.46
N ILE A 368 10.82 11.71 -10.70
CA ILE A 368 9.53 11.12 -11.06
C ILE A 368 8.47 11.57 -10.10
N PHE A 369 7.36 12.09 -10.63
CA PHE A 369 6.18 12.53 -9.89
C PHE A 369 4.97 11.70 -10.29
N TYR A 370 4.06 11.39 -9.36
CA TYR A 370 2.70 10.99 -9.70
C TYR A 370 1.71 12.15 -9.43
N SER A 371 0.90 12.53 -10.43
CA SER A 371 -0.23 13.43 -10.19
C SER A 371 -1.52 12.63 -10.07
N VAL A 372 -2.17 12.71 -8.90
CA VAL A 372 -3.48 12.07 -8.68
C VAL A 372 -4.55 12.69 -9.59
N LYS A 373 -4.50 14.02 -9.77
CA LYS A 373 -5.47 14.76 -10.60
C LYS A 373 -5.32 14.45 -12.09
N ARG A 374 -4.08 14.38 -12.60
CA ARG A 374 -3.80 14.07 -14.02
C ARG A 374 -3.74 12.57 -14.32
N ARG A 375 -3.60 11.72 -13.29
CA ARG A 375 -3.42 10.26 -13.39
C ARG A 375 -2.28 9.89 -14.34
N ALA A 376 -1.13 10.48 -14.10
CA ALA A 376 0.06 10.25 -14.90
C ALA A 376 1.32 10.35 -14.06
N PHE A 377 2.34 9.58 -14.45
CA PHE A 377 3.70 9.76 -14.01
C PHE A 377 4.39 10.77 -14.92
N PHE A 378 5.18 11.67 -14.33
CA PHE A 378 5.94 12.67 -15.05
C PHE A 378 7.43 12.53 -14.75
N VAL A 379 8.25 12.48 -15.79
CA VAL A 379 9.71 12.42 -15.67
C VAL A 379 10.28 13.79 -15.98
N LEU A 380 10.89 14.44 -14.99
CA LEU A 380 11.54 15.73 -15.11
C LEU A 380 13.06 15.55 -15.18
N ASN A 381 13.74 16.39 -15.97
CA ASN A 381 15.20 16.49 -15.95
C ASN A 381 15.69 17.33 -14.75
N GLU A 382 17.00 17.54 -14.65
CA GLU A 382 17.61 18.34 -13.58
C GLU A 382 17.25 19.84 -13.62
N ASP A 383 16.84 20.36 -14.78
CA ASP A 383 16.30 21.72 -14.94
C ASP A 383 14.80 21.83 -14.59
N LEU A 384 14.21 20.75 -14.07
CA LEU A 384 12.79 20.63 -13.71
C LEU A 384 11.84 20.79 -14.91
N LEU A 385 12.31 20.48 -16.12
CA LEU A 385 11.50 20.42 -17.34
C LEU A 385 10.91 19.02 -17.51
N VAL A 386 9.61 18.94 -17.81
CA VAL A 386 8.92 17.68 -18.12
C VAL A 386 9.47 17.12 -19.42
N THR A 387 10.15 15.98 -19.33
CA THR A 387 10.69 15.25 -20.49
C THR A 387 9.74 14.17 -20.99
N ARG A 388 8.92 13.59 -20.11
CA ARG A 388 7.93 12.55 -20.42
C ARG A 388 6.70 12.67 -19.52
N GLU A 389 5.55 12.30 -20.08
CA GLU A 389 4.28 12.05 -19.38
C GLU A 389 3.83 10.63 -19.72
N ILE A 390 3.47 9.84 -18.70
CA ILE A 390 3.10 8.43 -18.83
C ILE A 390 1.75 8.26 -18.15
N SER A 391 0.69 8.00 -18.93
CA SER A 391 -0.66 7.84 -18.39
C SER A 391 -0.75 6.60 -17.49
N ALA A 392 -1.32 6.78 -16.30
CA ALA A 392 -1.65 5.70 -15.39
C ALA A 392 -3.01 5.03 -15.74
N GLY A 393 -3.74 5.55 -16.74
CA GLY A 393 -5.00 4.99 -17.25
C GLY A 393 -6.27 5.71 -16.78
N GLU A 394 -7.40 5.28 -17.34
CA GLU A 394 -8.75 5.82 -17.04
C GLU A 394 -9.35 5.29 -15.73
N ASP A 395 -8.74 4.26 -15.14
CA ASP A 395 -9.29 3.54 -14.00
C ASP A 395 -9.37 4.44 -12.75
N ARG A 396 -10.39 4.22 -11.91
CA ARG A 396 -10.49 4.84 -10.57
C ARG A 396 -9.59 4.13 -9.55
N GLN A 397 -8.39 3.75 -9.99
CA GLN A 397 -7.43 3.04 -9.18
C GLN A 397 -7.02 3.86 -7.96
N ARG A 398 -7.13 3.21 -6.79
CA ARG A 398 -6.53 3.70 -5.56
C ARG A 398 -5.22 2.98 -5.41
N TYR A 399 -4.15 3.63 -5.85
CA TYR A 399 -2.82 3.12 -5.57
C TYR A 399 -2.53 3.18 -4.08
N ASP A 400 -1.74 2.22 -3.62
CA ASP A 400 -1.08 2.29 -2.33
C ASP A 400 -0.11 3.48 -2.28
N TYR A 401 0.27 3.87 -1.05
CA TYR A 401 1.17 5.00 -0.84
C TYR A 401 2.62 4.71 -1.22
N TYR A 402 2.96 3.43 -1.43
CA TYR A 402 4.32 2.99 -1.72
C TYR A 402 4.54 2.90 -3.22
N THR A 403 5.77 3.16 -3.64
CA THR A 403 6.16 3.20 -5.05
C THR A 403 7.51 2.55 -5.18
N HIS A 404 7.55 1.44 -5.91
CA HIS A 404 8.73 0.57 -5.96
C HIS A 404 9.33 0.60 -7.36
N TYR A 405 10.64 0.43 -7.45
CA TYR A 405 11.39 0.66 -8.68
C TYR A 405 12.16 -0.59 -9.09
N ALA A 406 12.05 -0.94 -10.36
CA ALA A 406 12.76 -2.06 -10.98
C ALA A 406 13.47 -1.56 -12.25
N GLY A 407 14.63 -0.94 -12.06
CA GLY A 407 15.42 -0.35 -13.15
C GLY A 407 14.70 0.78 -13.89
N THR A 408 14.08 0.46 -15.03
CA THR A 408 13.27 1.40 -15.83
C THR A 408 11.80 1.43 -15.45
N ARG A 409 11.34 0.58 -14.52
CA ARG A 409 9.92 0.40 -14.22
C ARG A 409 9.54 0.93 -12.85
N VAL A 410 8.37 1.55 -12.78
CA VAL A 410 7.64 1.86 -11.54
C VAL A 410 6.60 0.77 -11.32
N LEU A 411 6.47 0.28 -10.09
CA LEU A 411 5.40 -0.62 -9.69
C LEU A 411 4.53 0.01 -8.60
N LYS A 412 3.22 -0.16 -8.75
CA LYS A 412 2.16 0.28 -7.84
C LYS A 412 1.21 -0.85 -7.51
N GLN A 413 0.75 -0.96 -6.28
CA GLN A 413 -0.34 -1.85 -5.93
C GLN A 413 -1.69 -1.13 -6.08
N ASP A 414 -2.59 -1.68 -6.87
CA ASP A 414 -3.98 -1.26 -6.91
C ASP A 414 -4.71 -1.82 -5.68
N ILE A 415 -4.99 -0.98 -4.68
CA ILE A 415 -5.69 -1.39 -3.44
C ILE A 415 -7.05 -2.03 -3.74
N SER A 416 -7.68 -1.69 -4.88
CA SER A 416 -9.03 -2.18 -5.20
C SER A 416 -9.07 -3.61 -5.72
N THR A 417 -7.98 -4.09 -6.32
CA THR A 417 -7.85 -5.45 -6.90
C THR A 417 -6.79 -6.29 -6.20
N GLY A 418 -5.78 -5.67 -5.59
CA GLY A 418 -4.57 -6.31 -5.07
C GLY A 418 -3.45 -6.49 -6.11
N ASP A 419 -3.73 -6.22 -7.39
CA ASP A 419 -2.79 -6.37 -8.49
C ASP A 419 -1.61 -5.38 -8.41
N LEU A 420 -0.51 -5.75 -9.05
CA LEU A 420 0.58 -4.83 -9.33
C LEU A 420 0.46 -4.26 -10.75
N LEU A 421 0.57 -2.95 -10.88
CA LEU A 421 0.72 -2.28 -12.16
C LEU A 421 2.16 -1.84 -12.34
N SER A 422 2.78 -2.29 -13.43
CA SER A 422 4.08 -1.82 -13.86
C SER A 422 3.95 -0.77 -14.96
N PHE A 423 4.71 0.31 -14.83
CA PHE A 423 4.84 1.40 -15.79
C PHE A 423 6.30 1.52 -16.20
N ASP A 424 6.63 1.22 -17.46
CA ASP A 424 7.97 1.36 -17.98
C ASP A 424 8.25 2.81 -18.40
N LEU A 425 9.23 3.44 -17.75
CA LEU A 425 9.53 4.85 -17.86
C LEU A 425 10.25 5.23 -19.16
N ASP A 426 10.82 4.26 -19.88
CA ASP A 426 11.53 4.48 -21.13
C ASP A 426 10.63 4.29 -22.36
N SER A 427 9.69 3.34 -22.31
CA SER A 427 8.74 3.08 -23.41
C SER A 427 7.34 3.65 -23.18
N GLY A 428 6.96 4.00 -21.95
CA GLY A 428 5.59 4.34 -21.55
C GLY A 428 4.65 3.13 -21.46
N ALA A 429 5.15 1.90 -21.62
CA ALA A 429 4.34 0.69 -21.59
C ALA A 429 3.75 0.42 -20.19
N ARG A 430 2.49 -0.01 -20.13
CA ARG A 430 1.78 -0.42 -18.91
C ARG A 430 1.53 -1.93 -18.95
N GLN A 431 1.85 -2.63 -17.86
CA GLN A 431 1.56 -4.05 -17.66
C GLN A 431 0.81 -4.23 -16.34
N ARG A 432 -0.27 -5.01 -16.34
CA ARG A 432 -0.90 -5.52 -15.12
C ARG A 432 -0.28 -6.88 -14.79
N ILE A 433 0.08 -7.09 -13.54
CA ILE A 433 0.73 -8.28 -13.01
C ILE A 433 -0.21 -8.86 -11.94
N HIS A 434 -0.86 -9.96 -12.30
CA HIS A 434 -1.70 -10.74 -11.40
C HIS A 434 -0.84 -11.74 -10.64
N THR A 435 -0.80 -11.66 -9.31
CA THR A 435 0.01 -12.58 -8.49
C THR A 435 -0.78 -13.84 -8.13
N GLU A 436 -0.17 -15.02 -8.24
CA GLU A 436 -0.84 -16.30 -7.91
C GLU A 436 -1.31 -16.40 -6.45
N LEU A 437 -0.73 -15.60 -5.56
CA LEU A 437 -1.21 -15.37 -4.21
C LEU A 437 -1.19 -13.86 -3.90
N PRO A 438 -2.36 -13.25 -3.59
CA PRO A 438 -2.40 -11.84 -3.21
C PRO A 438 -1.70 -11.61 -1.88
N GLY A 439 -0.96 -10.50 -1.80
CA GLY A 439 -0.24 -10.04 -0.60
C GLY A 439 -0.07 -8.53 -0.60
N HIS A 440 0.35 -7.96 0.52
CA HIS A 440 0.81 -6.57 0.56
C HIS A 440 2.21 -6.52 -0.05
N PHE A 441 2.43 -5.58 -0.96
CA PHE A 441 3.69 -5.47 -1.67
C PHE A 441 4.75 -4.71 -0.86
N PHE A 442 6.03 -5.08 -0.99
CA PHE A 442 7.14 -4.53 -0.20
C PHE A 442 8.30 -4.00 -1.06
N GLU A 443 8.79 -4.76 -2.04
CA GLU A 443 9.97 -4.36 -2.83
C GLU A 443 10.07 -5.15 -4.14
N VAL A 444 10.64 -4.56 -5.21
CA VAL A 444 11.17 -5.34 -6.34
C VAL A 444 12.68 -5.41 -6.21
N PHE A 445 13.22 -6.61 -6.26
CA PHE A 445 14.65 -6.86 -6.25
C PHE A 445 15.28 -6.44 -7.60
N PRO A 446 16.60 -6.16 -7.65
CA PRO A 446 17.30 -5.77 -8.88
C PRO A 446 17.22 -6.79 -10.04
N ASP A 447 16.91 -8.06 -9.74
CA ASP A 447 16.71 -9.14 -10.73
C ASP A 447 15.26 -9.23 -11.25
N GLY A 448 14.36 -8.36 -10.79
CA GLY A 448 12.94 -8.36 -11.14
C GLY A 448 12.05 -9.27 -10.28
N CYS A 449 12.60 -9.92 -9.25
CA CYS A 449 11.78 -10.67 -8.29
C CYS A 449 10.96 -9.71 -7.40
N ILE A 450 9.66 -10.00 -7.26
CA ILE A 450 8.68 -9.19 -6.54
C ILE A 450 8.48 -9.77 -5.13
N ALA A 451 8.79 -8.99 -4.09
CA ALA A 451 8.61 -9.36 -2.69
C ALA A 451 7.30 -8.78 -2.11
N SER A 452 6.50 -9.66 -1.51
CA SER A 452 5.25 -9.30 -0.83
C SER A 452 5.11 -10.08 0.49
N THR A 453 4.24 -9.65 1.39
CA THR A 453 3.85 -10.46 2.56
C THR A 453 2.36 -10.73 2.61
N ASN A 454 1.96 -11.74 3.37
CA ASN A 454 0.56 -11.83 3.79
C ASN A 454 0.19 -10.67 4.73
N GLY A 455 -1.11 -10.45 4.97
CA GLY A 455 -1.63 -9.40 5.88
C GLY A 455 -1.24 -9.53 7.36
N THR A 456 -0.38 -10.50 7.71
CA THR A 456 0.20 -10.67 9.06
C THR A 456 1.71 -10.45 9.11
N GLY A 457 2.38 -10.19 7.98
CA GLY A 457 3.85 -10.02 7.91
C GLY A 457 4.69 -11.30 8.06
N HIS A 458 4.17 -12.34 8.73
CA HIS A 458 4.89 -13.59 9.05
C HIS A 458 5.14 -14.55 7.87
N MET A 459 4.78 -14.17 6.64
CA MET A 459 5.07 -14.95 5.45
C MET A 459 5.52 -14.02 4.33
N LEU A 460 6.81 -14.10 3.99
CA LEU A 460 7.37 -13.49 2.79
C LEU A 460 7.05 -14.37 1.58
N MET A 461 6.45 -13.79 0.56
CA MET A 461 6.15 -14.41 -0.72
C MET A 461 6.99 -13.73 -1.80
N LEU A 462 7.72 -14.52 -2.58
CA LEU A 462 8.52 -14.06 -3.71
C LEU A 462 7.84 -14.49 -4.99
N HIS A 463 7.67 -13.57 -5.93
CA HIS A 463 7.00 -13.78 -7.22
C HIS A 463 7.92 -13.39 -8.38
N SER A 464 7.70 -13.98 -9.56
CA SER A 464 8.30 -13.50 -10.80
C SER A 464 7.63 -12.18 -11.22
N PHE A 465 8.24 -11.49 -12.19
CA PHE A 465 7.63 -10.30 -12.79
C PHE A 465 6.31 -10.59 -13.53
N ASP A 466 6.06 -11.85 -13.89
CA ASP A 466 4.82 -12.32 -14.49
C ASP A 466 3.79 -12.80 -13.45
N GLY A 467 4.11 -12.69 -12.15
CA GLY A 467 3.22 -13.04 -11.03
C GLY A 467 3.26 -14.50 -10.55
N GLU A 468 4.14 -15.34 -11.13
CA GLU A 468 4.34 -16.73 -10.67
C GLU A 468 4.98 -16.72 -9.27
N LEU A 469 4.37 -17.42 -8.30
CA LEU A 469 4.92 -17.58 -6.97
C LEU A 469 6.16 -18.51 -6.99
N LEU A 470 7.31 -17.92 -6.71
CA LEU A 470 8.62 -18.55 -6.67
C LEU A 470 8.93 -19.16 -5.30
N ALA A 471 8.53 -18.52 -4.19
CA ALA A 471 8.75 -19.05 -2.84
C ALA A 471 7.76 -18.51 -1.80
N ARG A 472 7.52 -19.32 -0.76
CA ARG A 472 6.81 -18.94 0.48
C ARG A 472 7.73 -19.19 1.68
N LEU A 473 8.18 -18.11 2.30
CA LEU A 473 9.21 -18.12 3.34
C LEU A 473 8.56 -17.69 4.66
N HIS A 474 8.49 -18.63 5.61
CA HIS A 474 7.91 -18.38 6.92
C HIS A 474 8.88 -17.61 7.81
N LEU A 475 8.39 -16.53 8.41
CA LEU A 475 9.09 -15.69 9.37
C LEU A 475 8.49 -15.88 10.76
N LYS A 476 9.27 -15.63 11.80
CA LYS A 476 8.82 -15.54 13.19
C LYS A 476 8.47 -14.10 13.58
N GLY A 477 9.06 -13.12 12.91
CA GLY A 477 8.76 -11.70 13.01
C GLY A 477 8.09 -11.17 11.73
N SER A 478 8.30 -9.89 11.46
CA SER A 478 7.89 -9.19 10.25
C SER A 478 9.09 -8.87 9.36
N VAL A 479 8.86 -8.75 8.05
CA VAL A 479 9.80 -8.08 7.14
C VAL A 479 9.98 -6.62 7.59
N ALA A 480 11.22 -6.12 7.60
CA ALA A 480 11.52 -4.74 7.96
C ALA A 480 12.31 -3.96 6.89
N LYS A 481 13.13 -4.65 6.09
CA LYS A 481 13.85 -4.10 4.92
C LYS A 481 14.54 -5.22 4.12
N PHE A 482 14.75 -5.03 2.82
CA PHE A 482 15.76 -5.78 2.05
C PHE A 482 17.02 -4.95 1.80
N ILE A 483 18.17 -5.62 1.72
CA ILE A 483 19.47 -5.00 1.44
C ILE A 483 20.08 -5.73 0.23
N HIS A 484 20.32 -4.97 -0.83
CA HIS A 484 20.88 -5.46 -2.09
C HIS A 484 22.35 -5.04 -2.19
N GLN A 485 23.28 -6.00 -2.10
CA GLN A 485 24.72 -5.73 -2.15
C GLN A 485 25.46 -6.87 -2.86
N GLU A 486 26.42 -6.54 -3.73
CA GLU A 486 27.33 -7.50 -4.39
C GLU A 486 26.63 -8.67 -5.14
N GLY A 487 25.39 -8.47 -5.58
CA GLY A 487 24.58 -9.51 -6.24
C GLY A 487 23.86 -10.46 -5.29
N GLU A 488 23.92 -10.23 -3.97
CA GLU A 488 23.10 -10.91 -2.97
C GLU A 488 21.95 -10.02 -2.46
N THR A 489 20.82 -10.66 -2.14
CA THR A 489 19.70 -10.04 -1.44
C THR A 489 19.66 -10.55 0.00
N LEU A 490 19.74 -9.63 0.95
CA LEU A 490 19.54 -9.89 2.36
C LEU A 490 18.15 -9.38 2.79
N LEU A 491 17.53 -10.09 3.73
CA LEU A 491 16.28 -9.73 4.39
C LEU A 491 16.60 -9.42 5.86
N VAL A 492 16.14 -8.27 6.35
CA VAL A 492 16.09 -7.95 7.78
C VAL A 492 14.70 -8.30 8.29
N GLU A 493 14.64 -9.31 9.16
CA GLU A 493 13.46 -9.71 9.93
C GLU A 493 13.51 -9.06 11.32
N ILE A 494 12.37 -8.55 11.79
CA ILE A 494 12.24 -7.96 13.13
C ILE A 494 11.10 -8.59 13.92
N GLN A 495 11.37 -8.96 15.17
CA GLN A 495 10.39 -9.51 16.10
C GLN A 495 9.81 -8.41 17.00
N LEU A 496 8.60 -7.94 16.66
CA LEU A 496 7.93 -6.81 17.33
C LEU A 496 7.26 -7.20 18.65
N ASP A 497 6.70 -8.41 18.74
CA ASP A 497 5.96 -8.93 19.92
C ASP A 497 6.89 -9.47 21.03
N ALA A 498 8.16 -9.05 21.03
CA ALA A 498 9.12 -9.46 22.05
C ALA A 498 8.89 -8.69 23.38
N PRO A 499 9.21 -9.30 24.53
CA PRO A 499 9.15 -8.65 25.84
C PRO A 499 9.89 -7.30 25.92
N ALA A 500 9.47 -6.43 26.83
CA ALA A 500 10.10 -5.12 27.04
C ALA A 500 11.58 -5.24 27.47
N ASP A 501 11.94 -6.33 28.12
CA ASP A 501 13.28 -6.69 28.60
C ASP A 501 14.10 -7.56 27.63
N ALA A 502 13.51 -8.00 26.50
CA ALA A 502 14.23 -8.76 25.48
C ALA A 502 15.49 -8.02 24.99
N ALA A 503 16.54 -8.79 24.71
CA ALA A 503 17.82 -8.23 24.30
C ALA A 503 17.72 -7.75 22.82
N PRO A 504 18.24 -6.58 22.44
CA PRO A 504 18.12 -6.04 21.08
C PRO A 504 18.57 -7.02 19.98
N GLU A 505 19.56 -7.86 20.24
CA GLU A 505 20.06 -8.90 19.33
C GLU A 505 19.09 -10.07 19.12
N GLU A 506 18.10 -10.28 20.00
CA GLU A 506 17.02 -11.25 19.82
C GLU A 506 15.90 -10.71 18.92
N LEU A 507 15.84 -9.38 18.78
CA LEU A 507 14.80 -8.66 18.01
C LEU A 507 15.08 -8.64 16.51
N ILE A 508 16.34 -8.72 16.09
CA ILE A 508 16.76 -8.61 14.68
C ILE A 508 17.34 -9.94 14.20
N ARG A 509 16.92 -10.39 13.02
CA ARG A 509 17.62 -11.46 12.29
C ARG A 509 17.90 -11.02 10.87
N VAL A 510 19.12 -11.28 10.40
CA VAL A 510 19.48 -11.08 9.00
C VAL A 510 19.49 -12.44 8.31
N TRP A 511 18.77 -12.53 7.20
CA TRP A 511 18.68 -13.71 6.36
C TRP A 511 19.26 -13.40 5.00
N ARG A 512 20.04 -14.32 4.44
CA ARG A 512 20.44 -14.28 3.04
C ARG A 512 19.44 -15.07 2.22
N ILE A 513 18.80 -14.42 1.26
CA ILE A 513 17.91 -15.08 0.30
C ILE A 513 18.78 -15.72 -0.77
N LYS A 514 18.75 -17.05 -0.90
CA LYS A 514 19.43 -17.78 -1.98
C LYS A 514 18.45 -18.56 -2.84
N PRO A 515 18.68 -18.68 -4.16
CA PRO A 515 18.03 -19.69 -4.98
C PRO A 515 18.21 -21.10 -4.39
N GLY A 516 17.19 -21.95 -4.56
CA GLY A 516 17.27 -23.38 -4.32
C GLY A 516 18.25 -24.05 -5.27
N LYS A 517 18.79 -25.19 -4.85
CA LYS A 517 19.64 -26.05 -5.68
C LYS A 517 18.81 -27.09 -6.43
#